data_AF-A0A958R9Z6-F1
#
_entry.id   AF-A0A958R9Z6-F1
#
_cell.length_a   1.000
_cell.length_b   1.000
_cell.length_c   1.000
_cell.angle_alpha   90.00
_cell.angle_beta   90.00
_cell.angle_gamma   90.00
#
_symmetry.space_group_name_H-M   'P 1'
#
loop_
_entity.id
_entity.type
_entity.pdbx_description
1 polymer ?
#
loop_
_entity_poly.entity_id
_entity_poly.type
_entity_poly.pdbx_seq_one_letter_code
_entity_poly.pdbx_strand_id
1 'polypeptide(L)' 'MRTVLALAVGFWIARQIYVNFDKQQARIKEAKVKKRLRAFLEENGLSPDEADMQSKRILKV' A
#
# COMPACT_ATOMS: atom_id res chain seq x y z
N MET A 1 -36.90 15.42 5.18
CA MET A 1 -36.45 14.03 5.49
C MET A 1 -35.60 13.42 4.37
N ARG A 2 -36.00 13.48 3.10
CA ARG A 2 -35.26 12.85 1.97
C ARG A 2 -33.85 13.43 1.71
N THR A 3 -33.64 14.72 1.98
CA THR A 3 -32.35 15.41 1.79
C THR A 3 -31.26 14.98 2.78
N VAL A 4 -31.62 14.74 4.03
CA VAL A 4 -30.68 14.29 5.08
C VAL A 4 -30.19 12.87 4.81
N LEU A 5 -31.08 12.00 4.31
CA LEU A 5 -30.73 10.63 3.92
C LEU A 5 -29.77 10.61 2.72
N ALA A 6 -30.01 11.44 1.70
CA ALA A 6 -29.12 11.54 0.55
C ALA A 6 -27.71 12.03 0.96
N LEU A 7 -27.63 12.97 1.91
CA LEU A 7 -26.35 13.48 2.42
C LEU A 7 -25.57 12.41 3.18
N ALA A 8 -26.26 11.62 4.02
CA ALA A 8 -25.65 10.53 4.78
C ALA A 8 -25.09 9.43 3.87
N VAL A 9 -25.83 9.06 2.83
CA VAL A 9 -25.39 8.05 1.85
C VAL A 9 -24.21 8.58 1.03
N GLY A 10 -24.26 9.83 0.57
CA GLY A 10 -23.15 10.46 -0.16
C GLY A 10 -21.87 10.54 0.67
N PHE A 11 -21.98 10.92 1.95
CA PHE A 11 -20.85 10.95 2.87
C PHE A 11 -20.26 9.55 3.12
N TRP A 12 -21.11 8.53 3.28
CA TRP A 12 -20.66 7.17 3.51
C TRP A 12 -19.90 6.60 2.30
N ILE A 13 -20.42 6.80 1.09
CA ILE A 13 -19.77 6.38 -0.16
C ILE A 13 -18.44 7.12 -0.35
N ALA A 14 -18.42 8.44 -0.17
CA ALA A 14 -17.19 9.23 -0.28
C ALA A 14 -16.12 8.75 0.71
N ARG A 15 -16.52 8.47 1.97
CA ARG A 15 -15.63 7.92 3.00
C ARG A 15 -15.12 6.53 2.63
N GLN A 16 -15.98 5.66 2.11
CA GLN A 16 -15.60 4.31 1.71
C GLN A 16 -14.62 4.33 0.53
N ILE A 17 -14.85 5.19 -0.47
CA ILE A 17 -13.95 5.41 -1.60
C ILE A 17 -12.60 5.93 -1.10
N TYR A 18 -12.60 6.93 -0.22
CA TYR A 18 -11.37 7.51 0.32
C TYR A 18 -10.53 6.48 1.08
N VAL A 19 -11.15 5.71 1.98
CA VAL A 19 -10.47 4.64 2.75
C VAL A 19 -9.93 3.56 1.81
N ASN A 20 -10.66 3.18 0.77
CA ASN A 20 -10.22 2.15 -0.15
C ASN A 20 -9.10 2.65 -1.08
N PHE A 21 -9.17 3.91 -1.51
CA PHE A 21 -8.16 4.57 -2.33
C PHE A 21 -6.86 4.76 -1.54
N ASP A 22 -6.94 5.15 -0.28
CA ASP A 22 -5.77 5.26 0.60
C ASP A 22 -5.13 3.89 0.84
N LYS A 23 -5.92 2.83 1.08
CA LYS A 23 -5.42 1.45 1.15
C LYS A 23 -4.74 0.98 -0.13
N GLN A 24 -5.31 1.30 -1.30
CA GLN A 24 -4.67 0.96 -2.58
C GLN A 24 -3.38 1.75 -2.80
N GLN A 25 -3.35 3.04 -2.51
CA GLN A 25 -2.14 3.85 -2.60
C GLN A 25 -1.06 3.38 -1.64
N ALA A 26 -1.42 3.01 -0.41
CA ALA A 26 -0.50 2.42 0.56
C ALA A 26 0.12 1.12 0.02
N ARG A 27 -0.69 0.19 -0.51
CA ARG A 27 -0.20 -1.06 -1.13
C ARG A 27 0.70 -0.79 -2.34
N ILE A 28 0.36 0.17 -3.18
CA ILE A 28 1.18 0.55 -4.35
C ILE A 28 2.52 1.15 -3.90
N LYS A 29 2.50 2.01 -2.88
CA LYS A 29 3.72 2.59 -2.29
C LYS A 29 4.59 1.51 -1.65
N GLU A 30 4.01 0.61 -0.86
CA GLU A 30 4.72 -0.54 -0.28
C GLU A 30 5.34 -1.43 -1.35
N ALA A 31 4.58 -1.76 -2.41
CA ALA A 31 5.10 -2.56 -3.52
C ALA A 31 6.26 -1.85 -4.24
N LYS A 32 6.16 -0.53 -4.44
CA LYS A 32 7.22 0.28 -5.07
C LYS A 32 8.47 0.36 -4.19
N VAL A 33 8.29 0.52 -2.88
CA VAL A 33 9.40 0.53 -1.91
C VAL A 33 10.05 -0.84 -1.84
N LYS A 34 9.28 -1.92 -1.74
CA LYS A 34 9.80 -3.30 -1.75
C LYS A 34 10.59 -3.58 -3.03
N LYS A 35 10.06 -3.18 -4.19
CA LYS A 35 10.75 -3.37 -5.48
C LYS A 35 12.08 -2.61 -5.55
N ARG A 36 12.12 -1.36 -5.08
CA ARG A 36 13.36 -0.58 -5.01
C ARG A 36 14.36 -1.15 -4.02
N LEU A 37 13.90 -1.59 -2.85
CA LEU A 37 14.74 -2.19 -1.83
C LEU A 37 15.36 -3.49 -2.32
N ARG A 38 14.58 -4.33 -2.99
CA ARG A 38 15.07 -5.58 -3.60
C ARG A 38 16.12 -5.30 -4.68
N ALA A 39 15.85 -4.37 -5.60
CA ALA A 39 16.81 -3.99 -6.63
C ALA A 39 18.12 -3.44 -6.04
N PHE A 40 18.03 -2.62 -4.97
CA PHE A 40 19.21 -2.11 -4.26
C PHE A 40 20.01 -3.24 -3.58
N LEU A 41 19.35 -4.22 -2.98
CA LEU A 41 20.02 -5.36 -2.36
C LEU A 41 20.67 -6.28 -3.41
N GLU A 42 20.01 -6.51 -4.55
CA GLU A 42 20.56 -7.27 -5.68
C GLU A 42 21.79 -6.55 -6.30
N GLU A 43 21.76 -5.22 -6.44
CA GLU A 43 22.92 -4.42 -6.91
C GLU A 43 24.11 -4.44 -5.94
N ASN A 44 23.87 -4.64 -4.64
CA ASN A 44 24.93 -4.77 -3.63
C ASN A 44 25.44 -6.22 -3.47
N GLY A 45 25.08 -7.14 -4.37
CA GLY A 45 25.65 -8.48 -4.45
C GLY A 45 24.94 -9.54 -3.60
N LEU A 46 23.74 -9.25 -3.07
CA LEU A 46 22.90 -10.27 -2.43
C LEU A 46 22.16 -11.10 -3.47
N SER A 47 22.16 -12.42 -3.27
CA SER A 47 21.39 -13.35 -4.11
C SER A 47 19.89 -13.00 -4.02
N PRO A 48 19.10 -13.09 -5.11
CA PRO A 48 17.70 -12.66 -5.14
C PRO A 48 16.81 -13.27 -4.03
N ASP A 49 17.16 -14.44 -3.51
CA ASP A 49 16.49 -15.07 -2.36
C ASP A 49 16.83 -14.39 -1.03
N GLU A 50 18.08 -13.96 -0.83
CA GLU A 50 18.51 -13.23 0.37
C GLU A 50 17.97 -11.80 0.38
N ALA A 51 17.85 -11.18 -0.80
CA ALA A 51 17.24 -9.87 -0.96
C ALA A 51 15.72 -9.88 -0.64
N ASP A 52 14.97 -10.92 -1.02
CA ASP A 52 13.55 -11.04 -0.62
C ASP A 52 13.40 -11.34 0.89
N MET A 53 14.30 -12.15 1.47
CA MET A 53 14.31 -12.44 2.91
C MET A 53 14.63 -11.19 3.74
N GLN A 54 15.70 -10.46 3.40
CA GLN A 54 16.07 -9.23 4.11
C GLN A 54 15.04 -8.13 3.90
N SER A 55 14.50 -7.95 2.69
CA SER A 55 13.48 -6.92 2.46
C SER A 55 12.22 -7.17 3.28
N LYS A 56 11.76 -8.43 3.42
CA LYS A 56 10.66 -8.78 4.35
C LYS A 56 11.02 -8.48 5.81
N ARG A 57 12.25 -8.81 6.23
CA ARG A 57 12.72 -8.56 7.60
C ARG A 57 12.83 -7.07 7.94
N ILE A 58 13.29 -6.25 7.00
CA ILE A 58 13.43 -4.79 7.14
C ILE A 58 12.06 -4.11 7.12
N LEU A 59 11.16 -4.56 6.26
CA LEU A 59 9.81 -4.00 6.15
C LEU A 59 8.88 -4.44 7.28
N LYS A 60 9.29 -5.37 8.15
CA LYS A 60 8.46 -5.96 9.24
C LYS A 60 7.08 -6.41 8.72
N VAL A 61 7.04 -7.03 7.54
CA VAL A 61 5.84 -7.65 6.95
C VAL A 61 5.94 -9.16 7.05
#